data_AF-A0A968RZ17-F1
#
_entry.id   AF-A0A968RZ17-F1
#
_cell.length_a   1.000
_cell.length_b   1.000
_cell.length_c   1.000
_cell.angle_alpha   90.00
_cell.angle_beta   90.00
_cell.angle_gamma   90.00
#
_symmetry.space_group_name_H-M   'P 1'
#
loop_
_entity.id
_entity.type
_entity.pdbx_description
1 polymer ?
#
loop_
_entity_poly.entity_id
_entity_poly.type
_entity_poly.pdbx_seq_one_letter_code
_entity_poly.pdbx_strand_id
1 'polypeptide(L)'
;MLSLPDSTKKNDAVIKLRASTQQLYNHAEAPFIASQFDEIKTAATTLAQNFPTLQVLQTPIQHLEKQYTTMQTNTTLYKHWIPAIHWHGIHNQYHQWMNDFLHGDLGISLRDYRPVKDKIREAIFWTAIINLSALVLAYLFAIPLGVWSAVKKDTFIDKSISLLLFLLYSLPTFWIATLLIVFLRPANMAWIGSLLLD
;
A
#
# COMPACT_ATOMS: atom_id res chain seq x y z
N MET A 1 2.32 34.94 -42.37
CA MET A 1 3.32 34.28 -41.50
C MET A 1 3.54 35.15 -40.28
N LEU A 2 2.75 34.96 -39.21
CA LEU A 2 2.89 35.74 -37.98
C LEU A 2 4.06 35.16 -37.18
N SER A 3 5.17 35.88 -37.09
CA SER A 3 6.24 35.54 -36.15
C SER A 3 5.72 35.72 -34.73
N LEU A 4 5.60 34.62 -33.98
CA LEU A 4 5.19 34.64 -32.57
C LEU A 4 6.07 35.59 -31.75
N PRO A 5 5.50 36.31 -30.76
CA PRO A 5 6.26 37.17 -29.84
C PRO A 5 7.37 36.38 -29.15
N ASP A 6 8.52 37.02 -28.96
CA ASP A 6 9.74 36.39 -28.44
C ASP A 6 9.55 35.80 -27.02
N SER A 7 8.64 36.39 -26.23
CA SER A 7 8.24 35.90 -24.91
C SER A 7 7.52 34.55 -24.95
N THR A 8 6.73 34.28 -25.98
CA THR A 8 5.97 33.03 -26.12
C THR A 8 6.92 31.88 -26.43
N LYS A 9 7.89 32.10 -27.32
CA LYS A 9 8.94 31.12 -27.66
C LYS A 9 9.80 30.73 -26.46
N LYS A 10 10.10 31.69 -25.57
CA LYS A 10 10.80 31.44 -24.30
C LYS A 10 10.01 30.52 -23.39
N ASN A 11 8.74 30.84 -23.14
CA ASN A 11 7.88 30.06 -22.24
C ASN A 11 7.68 28.64 -22.76
N ASP A 12 7.43 28.46 -24.05
CA ASP A 12 7.21 27.15 -24.65
C ASP A 12 8.43 26.24 -24.50
N ALA A 13 9.64 26.78 -24.70
CA ALA A 13 10.88 26.03 -24.55
C ALA A 13 11.20 25.69 -23.08
N VAL A 14 10.88 26.57 -22.13
CA VAL A 14 11.00 26.29 -20.68
C VAL A 14 10.00 25.24 -20.22
N ILE A 15 8.76 25.29 -20.73
CA ILE A 15 7.73 24.28 -20.44
C ILE A 15 8.16 22.90 -20.93
N LYS A 16 8.70 22.81 -22.15
CA LYS A 16 9.25 21.57 -22.71
C LYS A 16 10.41 21.04 -21.86
N LEU A 17 11.37 21.89 -21.50
CA LEU A 17 12.50 21.50 -20.65
C LEU A 17 12.03 20.96 -19.29
N ARG A 18 11.04 21.60 -18.65
CA ARG A 18 10.44 21.12 -17.41
C ARG A 18 9.71 19.78 -17.58
N ALA A 19 8.95 19.63 -18.67
CA ALA A 19 8.22 18.39 -18.93
C ALA A 19 9.17 17.21 -19.16
N SER A 20 10.19 17.38 -20.00
CA SER A 20 11.15 16.32 -20.31
C SER A 20 11.99 15.96 -19.07
N THR A 21 12.37 16.94 -18.23
CA THR A 21 13.08 16.68 -16.95
C THR A 21 12.20 15.96 -15.92
N GLN A 22 10.91 16.28 -15.83
CA GLN A 22 9.98 15.56 -14.95
C GLN A 22 9.79 14.11 -15.40
N GLN A 23 9.77 13.87 -16.71
CA GLN A 23 9.62 12.52 -17.26
C GLN A 23 10.82 11.61 -16.95
N LEU A 24 12.04 12.17 -16.87
CA LEU A 24 13.26 11.45 -16.44
C LEU A 24 13.15 10.89 -15.01
N TYR A 25 12.39 11.53 -14.13
CA TYR A 25 12.20 11.03 -12.75
C TYR A 25 11.26 9.82 -12.69
N ASN A 26 10.30 9.76 -13.61
CA ASN A 26 9.23 8.77 -13.60
C ASN A 26 9.53 7.52 -14.44
N HIS A 27 10.50 7.59 -15.37
CA HIS A 27 10.81 6.50 -16.30
C HIS A 27 12.31 6.17 -16.26
N ALA A 28 12.64 4.92 -15.94
CA ALA A 28 14.00 4.44 -15.79
C ALA A 28 14.55 3.70 -17.03
N GLU A 29 13.80 3.67 -18.14
CA GLU A 29 14.17 2.92 -19.34
C GLU A 29 15.27 3.63 -20.15
N ALA A 30 16.37 2.94 -20.45
CA ALA A 30 17.51 3.49 -21.18
C ALA A 30 17.18 4.14 -22.55
N PRO A 31 16.36 3.55 -23.44
CA PRO A 31 16.03 4.18 -24.72
C PRO A 31 15.17 5.45 -24.54
N PHE A 32 14.29 5.47 -23.53
CA PHE A 32 13.46 6.63 -23.20
C PHE A 32 14.30 7.77 -22.60
N ILE A 33 15.21 7.46 -21.68
CA ILE A 33 16.09 8.46 -21.07
C ILE A 33 16.97 9.12 -22.15
N ALA A 34 17.49 8.34 -23.10
CA ALA A 34 18.28 8.86 -24.22
C ALA A 34 17.48 9.85 -25.09
N SER A 35 16.24 9.52 -25.46
CA SER A 35 15.39 10.43 -26.26
C SER A 35 15.06 11.72 -25.50
N GLN A 36 14.83 11.64 -24.19
CA GLN A 36 14.57 12.82 -23.37
C GLN A 36 15.80 13.73 -23.24
N PHE A 37 17.02 13.16 -23.20
CA PHE A 37 18.25 13.96 -23.21
C PHE A 37 18.42 14.73 -24.53
N ASP A 38 18.09 14.12 -25.67
CA ASP A 38 18.12 14.79 -26.98
C ASP A 38 17.09 15.93 -27.06
N GLU A 39 15.89 15.75 -26.51
CA GLU A 39 14.88 16.81 -26.41
C GLU A 39 15.34 17.96 -25.51
N ILE A 40 15.91 17.65 -24.34
CA ILE A 40 16.43 18.64 -23.39
C ILE A 40 17.58 19.44 -24.02
N LYS A 41 18.48 18.77 -24.75
CA LYS A 41 19.60 19.39 -25.46
C LYS A 41 19.11 20.33 -26.57
N THR A 42 18.10 19.90 -27.32
CA THR A 42 17.48 20.72 -28.38
C THR A 42 16.82 21.96 -27.77
N ALA A 43 15.99 21.78 -26.74
CA ALA A 43 15.31 22.87 -26.06
C ALA A 43 16.29 23.87 -25.40
N ALA A 44 17.35 23.37 -24.77
CA ALA A 44 18.38 24.21 -24.16
C ALA A 44 19.22 24.97 -25.18
N THR A 45 19.50 24.37 -26.34
CA THR A 45 20.23 25.04 -27.44
C THR A 45 19.36 26.15 -28.04
N THR A 46 18.06 25.91 -28.25
CA THR A 46 17.10 26.94 -28.69
C THR A 46 16.98 28.08 -27.67
N LEU A 47 17.00 27.76 -26.37
CA LEU A 47 16.96 28.79 -25.31
C LEU A 47 18.25 29.61 -25.24
N ALA A 48 19.41 28.97 -25.38
CA ALA A 48 20.70 29.65 -25.32
C ALA A 48 20.98 30.56 -26.53
N GLN A 49 20.42 30.21 -27.70
CA GLN A 49 20.53 31.03 -28.92
C GLN A 49 19.68 32.30 -28.86
N ASN A 50 18.48 32.21 -28.28
CA ASN A 50 17.54 33.34 -28.20
C ASN A 50 17.70 34.17 -26.91
N PHE A 51 18.27 33.60 -25.84
CA PHE A 51 18.40 34.25 -24.53
C PHE A 51 19.80 34.02 -23.92
N PRO A 52 20.72 35.01 -24.02
CA PRO A 52 22.10 34.85 -23.53
C PRO A 52 22.19 34.65 -22.00
N THR A 53 21.20 35.12 -21.23
CA THR A 53 21.11 34.90 -19.77
C THR A 53 20.87 33.43 -19.38
N LEU A 54 20.36 32.60 -20.28
CA LEU A 54 20.07 31.18 -20.04
C LEU A 54 21.20 30.24 -20.48
N GLN A 55 22.32 30.77 -20.98
CA GLN A 55 23.52 29.97 -21.29
C GLN A 55 24.04 29.20 -20.08
N VAL A 56 23.79 29.69 -18.86
CA VAL A 56 24.13 29.02 -17.59
C VAL A 56 23.56 27.60 -17.48
N LEU A 57 22.47 27.29 -18.19
CA LEU A 57 21.83 25.97 -18.19
C LEU A 57 22.59 24.93 -19.02
N GLN A 58 23.52 25.33 -19.90
CA GLN A 58 24.31 24.39 -20.70
C GLN A 58 25.24 23.55 -19.83
N THR A 59 25.85 24.14 -18.79
CA THR A 59 26.79 23.44 -17.91
C THR A 59 26.13 22.32 -17.10
N PRO A 60 24.98 22.53 -16.42
CA PRO A 60 24.24 21.44 -15.78
C PRO A 60 23.80 20.33 -16.75
N ILE A 61 23.38 20.68 -17.97
CA ILE A 61 22.93 19.70 -18.97
C ILE A 61 24.10 18.82 -19.44
N GLN A 62 25.26 19.42 -19.69
CA GLN A 62 26.49 18.68 -20.01
C GLN A 62 26.94 17.79 -18.84
N HIS A 63 26.79 18.27 -17.61
CA HIS A 63 27.09 17.46 -16.43
C HIS A 63 26.15 16.25 -16.32
N LEU A 64 24.85 16.42 -16.59
CA LEU A 64 23.87 15.35 -16.61
C LEU A 64 24.14 14.32 -17.72
N GLU A 65 24.48 14.77 -18.93
CA GLU A 65 24.86 13.89 -20.05
C GLU A 65 26.11 13.06 -19.70
N LYS A 66 27.11 13.68 -19.08
CA LYS A 66 28.31 13.00 -18.58
C LYS A 66 27.99 12.00 -17.47
N GLN A 67 27.10 12.33 -16.55
CA GLN A 67 26.67 11.40 -15.49
C GLN A 67 25.90 10.21 -16.06
N TYR A 68 24.98 10.45 -17.00
CA TYR A 68 24.21 9.40 -17.65
C TYR A 68 25.10 8.41 -18.42
N THR A 69 26.04 8.93 -19.21
CA THR A 69 27.02 8.10 -19.93
C THR A 69 27.94 7.32 -18.96
N THR A 70 28.33 7.93 -17.84
CA THR A 70 29.09 7.23 -16.78
C THR A 70 28.29 6.10 -16.14
N MET A 71 26.97 6.25 -15.96
CA MET A 71 26.08 5.22 -15.44
C MET A 71 25.88 4.06 -16.43
N GLN A 72 25.76 4.34 -17.72
CA GLN A 72 25.66 3.31 -18.75
C GLN A 72 26.96 2.51 -18.92
N THR A 73 28.11 3.19 -18.90
CA THR A 73 29.41 2.56 -19.13
C THR A 73 29.92 1.77 -17.92
N ASN A 74 29.61 2.21 -16.69
CA ASN A 74 29.92 1.49 -15.46
C ASN A 74 28.71 0.72 -14.92
N THR A 75 28.04 -0.06 -15.78
CA THR A 75 26.93 -0.95 -15.39
C THR A 75 27.45 -2.10 -14.52
N THR A 76 27.51 -1.89 -13.21
CA THR A 76 27.87 -2.96 -12.26
C THR A 76 26.70 -3.91 -12.05
N LEU A 77 26.50 -4.87 -12.98
CA LEU A 77 25.42 -5.87 -12.95
C LEU A 77 25.36 -6.65 -11.62
N TYR A 78 26.53 -6.96 -11.04
CA TYR A 78 26.61 -7.72 -9.80
C TYR A 78 26.29 -6.90 -8.54
N LYS A 79 26.40 -5.56 -8.59
CA LYS A 79 26.21 -4.69 -7.43
C LYS A 79 24.75 -4.63 -6.97
N HIS A 80 23.80 -4.96 -7.85
CA HIS A 80 22.39 -5.09 -7.50
C HIS A 80 22.13 -6.25 -6.51
N TRP A 81 22.99 -7.26 -6.51
CA TRP A 81 22.87 -8.45 -5.66
C TRP A 81 23.57 -8.31 -4.30
N ILE A 82 24.32 -7.22 -4.09
CA ILE A 82 24.99 -6.94 -2.83
C ILE A 82 24.16 -5.88 -2.09
N PRO A 83 23.50 -6.22 -0.96
CA PRO A 83 22.80 -5.22 -0.18
C PRO A 83 23.80 -4.19 0.34
N ALA A 84 23.56 -2.93 0.06
CA ALA A 84 24.34 -1.85 0.63
C ALA A 84 23.98 -1.74 2.12
N ILE A 85 24.88 -2.23 2.99
CA ILE A 85 24.70 -2.13 4.43
C ILE A 85 25.01 -0.69 4.84
N HIS A 86 23.97 0.08 5.12
CA HIS A 86 24.08 1.42 5.67
C HIS A 86 23.82 1.38 7.18
N TRP A 87 24.85 1.62 7.98
CA TRP A 87 24.70 1.80 9.42
C TRP A 87 24.33 3.25 9.72
N HIS A 88 23.12 3.48 10.23
CA HIS A 88 22.60 4.81 10.56
C HIS A 88 22.86 5.24 12.01
N GLY A 89 23.72 4.53 12.73
CA GLY A 89 24.01 4.82 14.14
C GLY A 89 22.89 4.42 15.10
N ILE A 90 23.15 4.67 16.39
CA ILE A 90 22.25 4.34 17.51
C ILE A 90 21.20 5.44 17.80
N HIS A 91 21.27 6.59 17.13
CA HIS A 91 20.34 7.72 17.29
C HIS A 91 19.38 7.83 16.11
N ASN A 92 18.86 6.69 15.65
CA ASN A 92 17.88 6.65 14.56
C ASN A 92 16.44 6.72 15.10
N GLN A 93 15.48 6.96 14.19
CA GLN A 93 14.06 7.06 14.53
C GLN A 93 13.52 5.80 15.21
N TYR A 94 14.06 4.62 14.88
CA TYR A 94 13.63 3.36 15.48
C TYR A 94 14.03 3.27 16.96
N HIS A 95 15.23 3.73 17.31
CA HIS A 95 15.67 3.78 18.72
C HIS A 95 14.87 4.79 19.53
N GLN A 96 14.55 5.96 18.96
CA GLN A 96 13.67 6.94 19.60
C GLN A 96 12.27 6.36 19.82
N TRP A 97 11.67 5.80 18.78
CA TRP A 97 10.37 5.13 18.88
C TRP A 97 10.36 3.98 19.90
N MET A 98 11.42 3.16 19.94
CA MET A 98 11.53 2.07 20.91
C MET A 98 11.65 2.60 22.34
N ASN A 99 12.43 3.66 22.56
CA ASN A 99 12.53 4.29 23.86
C ASN A 99 11.16 4.82 24.32
N ASP A 100 10.45 5.54 23.46
CA ASP A 100 9.13 6.08 23.75
C ASP A 100 8.10 4.96 24.00
N PHE A 101 8.15 3.89 23.21
CA PHE A 101 7.32 2.69 23.36
C PHE A 101 7.50 2.03 24.73
N LEU A 102 8.76 1.89 25.20
CA LEU A 102 9.08 1.32 26.51
C LEU A 102 8.58 2.20 27.67
N HIS A 103 8.44 3.52 27.45
CA HIS A 103 7.82 4.45 28.39
C HIS A 103 6.28 4.52 28.25
N GLY A 104 5.70 3.72 27.36
CA GLY A 104 4.25 3.62 27.14
C GLY A 104 3.69 4.65 26.15
N ASP A 105 4.55 5.38 25.43
CA ASP A 105 4.14 6.26 24.33
C ASP A 105 4.24 5.50 23.00
N LEU A 106 3.09 5.18 22.43
CA LEU A 106 2.97 4.48 21.14
C LEU A 106 3.04 5.44 19.94
N GLY A 107 3.08 6.74 20.19
CA GLY A 107 3.09 7.79 19.19
C GLY A 107 1.76 7.95 18.44
N ILE A 108 1.85 8.62 17.29
CA ILE A 108 0.74 8.97 16.42
C ILE A 108 0.74 8.08 15.18
N SER A 109 -0.43 7.59 14.78
CA SER A 109 -0.57 6.81 13.55
C SER A 109 -0.30 7.70 12.33
N LEU A 110 0.65 7.31 11.47
CA LEU A 110 0.94 8.01 10.20
C LEU A 110 -0.21 7.96 9.19
N ARG A 111 -1.14 7.00 9.34
CA ARG A 111 -2.29 6.83 8.44
C ARG A 111 -3.50 7.63 8.90
N ASP A 112 -3.81 7.50 10.19
CA ASP A 112 -5.06 8.01 10.76
C ASP A 112 -4.85 9.30 11.59
N TYR A 113 -3.61 9.79 11.72
CA TYR A 113 -3.20 10.98 12.47
C TYR A 113 -3.75 11.09 13.91
N ARG A 114 -4.00 9.95 14.56
CA ARG A 114 -4.51 9.85 15.93
C ARG A 114 -3.58 9.01 16.83
N PRO A 115 -3.62 9.18 18.16
CA PRO A 115 -2.81 8.38 19.08
C PRO A 115 -3.05 6.87 18.88
N VAL A 116 -1.96 6.11 18.78
CA VAL A 116 -2.05 4.65 18.54
C VAL A 116 -2.71 3.93 19.72
N LYS A 117 -2.51 4.43 20.95
CA LYS A 117 -3.11 3.89 22.17
C LYS A 117 -4.64 3.84 22.10
N ASP A 118 -5.28 4.89 21.62
CA ASP A 118 -6.74 4.96 21.51
C ASP A 118 -7.26 3.97 20.47
N LYS A 119 -6.55 3.86 19.34
CA LYS A 119 -6.86 2.88 18.29
C LYS A 119 -6.77 1.44 18.80
N ILE A 120 -5.73 1.11 19.57
CA ILE A 120 -5.57 -0.22 20.16
C ILE A 120 -6.68 -0.50 21.18
N ARG A 121 -6.98 0.46 22.06
CA ARG A 121 -8.05 0.31 23.05
C ARG A 121 -9.41 0.06 22.41
N GLU A 122 -9.75 0.84 21.38
CA GLU A 122 -10.97 0.69 20.60
C GLU A 122 -11.04 -0.69 19.93
N ALA A 123 -9.95 -1.12 19.28
CA ALA A 123 -9.88 -2.42 18.63
C ALA A 123 -10.04 -3.58 19.64
N ILE A 124 -9.33 -3.53 20.77
CA ILE A 124 -9.41 -4.56 21.82
C ILE A 124 -10.85 -4.67 22.35
N PHE A 125 -11.52 -3.54 22.60
CA PHE A 125 -12.89 -3.54 23.08
C PHE A 125 -13.85 -4.26 22.11
N TRP A 126 -13.78 -3.91 20.82
CA TRP A 126 -14.63 -4.56 19.82
C TRP A 126 -14.28 -6.03 19.61
N THR A 127 -13.00 -6.38 19.55
CA THR A 127 -12.57 -7.79 19.47
C THR A 127 -13.05 -8.59 20.68
N ALA A 128 -12.99 -8.03 21.88
CA ALA A 128 -13.47 -8.68 23.09
C ALA A 128 -14.97 -8.95 23.05
N ILE A 129 -15.79 -7.95 22.68
CA ILE A 129 -17.25 -8.12 22.56
C ILE A 129 -17.59 -9.22 21.55
N ILE A 130 -16.98 -9.18 20.37
CA ILE A 130 -17.26 -10.15 19.30
C ILE A 130 -16.86 -11.56 19.76
N ASN A 131 -15.66 -11.74 20.31
CA ASN A 131 -15.18 -13.03 20.77
C ASN A 131 -15.99 -13.57 21.94
N LEU A 132 -16.35 -12.72 22.91
CA LEU A 132 -17.12 -13.15 24.07
C LEU A 132 -18.54 -13.57 23.66
N SER A 133 -19.16 -12.82 22.74
CA SER A 133 -20.46 -13.19 22.16
C SER A 133 -20.37 -14.52 21.39
N ALA A 134 -19.31 -14.70 20.58
CA ALA A 134 -19.07 -15.93 19.86
C ALA A 134 -18.86 -17.13 20.80
N LEU A 135 -18.12 -16.95 21.90
CA LEU A 135 -17.90 -17.99 22.91
C LEU A 135 -19.21 -18.41 23.59
N VAL A 136 -20.04 -17.45 23.99
CA VAL A 136 -21.34 -17.74 24.62
C VAL A 136 -22.21 -18.54 23.65
N LEU A 137 -22.32 -18.11 22.40
CA LEU A 137 -23.07 -18.86 21.38
C LEU A 137 -22.47 -20.24 21.12
N ALA A 138 -21.15 -20.34 21.01
CA ALA A 138 -20.47 -21.61 20.78
C ALA A 138 -20.77 -22.60 21.90
N TYR A 139 -20.65 -22.21 23.17
CA TYR A 139 -20.98 -23.10 24.29
C TYR A 139 -22.47 -23.41 24.38
N LEU A 140 -23.34 -22.45 24.08
CA LEU A 140 -24.79 -22.63 24.07
C LEU A 140 -25.21 -23.76 23.13
N PHE A 141 -24.56 -23.92 21.97
CA PHE A 141 -24.85 -25.01 21.02
C PHE A 141 -23.97 -26.24 21.22
N ALA A 142 -22.68 -26.06 21.49
CA ALA A 142 -21.73 -27.15 21.60
C ALA A 142 -22.00 -28.04 22.81
N ILE A 143 -22.41 -27.48 23.96
CA ILE A 143 -22.69 -28.28 25.16
C ILE A 143 -23.91 -29.18 24.95
N PRO A 144 -25.10 -28.68 24.53
CA PRO A 144 -26.25 -29.56 24.29
C PRO A 144 -26.00 -30.59 23.19
N LEU A 145 -25.40 -30.18 22.06
CA LEU A 145 -25.08 -31.10 20.96
C LEU A 145 -24.09 -32.19 21.40
N GLY A 146 -23.07 -31.81 22.17
CA GLY A 146 -22.10 -32.75 22.73
C GLY A 146 -22.73 -33.73 23.72
N VAL A 147 -23.58 -33.23 24.63
CA VAL A 147 -24.30 -34.08 25.59
C VAL A 147 -25.26 -35.03 24.86
N TRP A 148 -26.00 -34.57 23.85
CA TRP A 148 -26.89 -35.43 23.06
C TRP A 148 -26.16 -36.51 22.27
N SER A 149 -25.04 -36.15 21.62
CA SER A 149 -24.17 -37.13 20.94
C SER A 149 -23.63 -38.17 21.92
N ALA A 150 -23.18 -37.76 23.12
CA ALA A 150 -22.67 -38.67 24.14
C ALA A 150 -23.74 -39.61 24.73
N VAL A 151 -24.95 -39.10 25.02
CA VAL A 151 -26.05 -39.89 25.58
C VAL A 151 -26.63 -40.87 24.55
N LYS A 152 -26.69 -40.47 23.28
CA LYS A 152 -27.20 -41.29 22.17
C LYS A 152 -26.06 -41.86 21.31
N LYS A 153 -24.98 -42.28 21.97
CA LYS A 153 -23.80 -42.84 21.31
C LYS A 153 -24.14 -43.97 20.34
N ASP A 154 -23.47 -43.99 19.19
CA ASP A 154 -23.61 -44.99 18.11
C ASP A 154 -25.00 -45.02 17.43
N THR A 155 -25.89 -44.09 17.77
CA THR A 155 -27.18 -43.93 17.10
C THR A 155 -27.04 -43.12 15.81
N PHE A 156 -28.10 -43.10 14.99
CA PHE A 156 -28.17 -42.27 13.79
C PHE A 156 -27.98 -40.78 14.10
N ILE A 157 -28.44 -40.31 15.25
CA ILE A 157 -28.33 -38.90 15.68
C ILE A 157 -26.86 -38.54 15.92
N ASP A 158 -26.14 -39.38 16.66
CA ASP A 158 -24.71 -39.20 16.95
C ASP A 158 -23.86 -39.17 15.67
N LYS A 159 -24.11 -40.11 14.76
CA LYS A 159 -23.43 -40.16 13.45
C LYS A 159 -23.72 -38.92 12.60
N SER A 160 -24.96 -38.42 12.63
CA SER A 160 -25.36 -37.22 11.87
C SER A 160 -24.69 -35.96 12.42
N ILE A 161 -24.66 -35.79 13.75
CA ILE A 161 -24.00 -34.65 14.41
C ILE A 161 -22.49 -34.70 14.12
N SER A 162 -21.87 -35.86 14.28
CA SER A 162 -20.43 -36.04 14.02
C SER A 162 -20.06 -35.75 12.56
N LEU A 163 -20.87 -36.23 11.60
CA LEU A 163 -20.67 -35.93 10.18
C LEU A 163 -20.79 -34.43 9.89
N LEU A 164 -21.82 -33.77 10.43
CA LEU A 164 -22.02 -32.33 10.27
C LEU A 164 -20.83 -31.54 10.83
N LEU A 165 -20.39 -31.85 12.05
CA LEU A 165 -19.23 -31.19 12.68
C LEU A 165 -17.96 -31.41 11.86
N PHE A 166 -17.75 -32.62 11.33
CA PHE A 166 -16.61 -32.92 10.47
C PHE A 166 -16.65 -32.11 9.17
N LEU A 167 -17.81 -32.00 8.53
CA LEU A 167 -17.99 -31.17 7.33
C LEU A 167 -17.67 -29.70 7.63
N LEU A 168 -18.27 -29.14 8.70
CA LEU A 168 -17.98 -27.76 9.13
C LEU A 168 -16.49 -27.54 9.42
N TYR A 169 -15.82 -28.50 10.06
CA TYR A 169 -14.39 -28.42 10.38
C TYR A 169 -13.50 -28.49 9.12
N SER A 170 -13.91 -29.25 8.11
CA SER A 170 -13.17 -29.39 6.85
C SER A 170 -13.22 -28.15 5.96
N LEU A 171 -14.18 -27.25 6.19
CA LEU A 171 -14.37 -26.05 5.38
C LEU A 171 -13.39 -24.95 5.83
N PRO A 172 -12.65 -24.31 4.90
CA PRO A 172 -11.78 -23.20 5.26
C PRO A 172 -12.55 -22.03 5.88
N THR A 173 -12.07 -21.49 7.00
CA THR A 173 -12.76 -20.42 7.74
C THR A 173 -13.02 -19.18 6.88
N PHE A 174 -12.07 -18.79 6.03
CA PHE A 174 -12.24 -17.64 5.14
C PHE A 174 -13.38 -17.86 4.12
N TRP A 175 -13.58 -19.10 3.67
CA TRP A 175 -14.61 -19.44 2.70
C TRP A 175 -16.00 -19.28 3.33
N ILE A 176 -16.19 -19.82 4.54
CA ILE A 176 -17.43 -19.63 5.32
C ILE A 176 -17.67 -18.15 5.63
N ALA A 177 -16.65 -17.42 6.07
CA ALA A 177 -16.77 -15.99 6.33
C ALA A 177 -17.22 -15.21 5.07
N THR A 178 -16.66 -15.57 3.91
CA THR A 178 -17.03 -14.96 2.63
C THR A 178 -18.49 -15.27 2.25
N LEU A 179 -18.92 -16.53 2.40
CA LEU A 179 -20.32 -16.90 2.17
C LEU A 179 -21.27 -16.15 3.11
N LEU A 180 -20.94 -16.08 4.40
CA LEU A 180 -21.73 -15.33 5.38
C LEU A 180 -21.84 -13.85 4.99
N ILE A 181 -20.76 -13.20 4.55
CA ILE A 181 -20.82 -11.81 4.08
C ILE A 181 -21.74 -11.66 2.87
N VAL A 182 -21.71 -12.60 1.91
CA VAL A 182 -22.54 -12.55 0.70
C VAL A 182 -24.01 -12.78 1.01
N PHE A 183 -24.34 -13.78 1.83
CA PHE A 183 -25.72 -14.13 2.17
C PHE A 183 -26.33 -13.18 3.20
N LEU A 184 -25.55 -12.72 4.18
CA LEU A 184 -26.03 -11.83 5.24
C LEU A 184 -26.00 -10.34 4.84
N ARG A 185 -25.73 -10.03 3.57
CA ARG A 185 -25.82 -8.66 3.08
C ARG A 185 -27.28 -8.16 3.18
N PRO A 186 -27.54 -6.94 3.68
CA PRO A 186 -28.90 -6.39 3.82
C PRO A 186 -29.75 -6.44 2.55
N ALA A 187 -29.14 -6.25 1.38
CA ALA A 187 -29.83 -6.34 0.08
C ALA A 187 -30.44 -7.73 -0.18
N ASN A 188 -29.83 -8.80 0.33
CA ASN A 188 -30.33 -10.17 0.21
C ASN A 188 -31.24 -10.58 1.38
N MET A 189 -31.22 -9.81 2.48
CA MET A 189 -32.03 -10.01 3.69
C MET A 189 -33.17 -8.98 3.82
N ALA A 190 -33.63 -8.40 2.72
CA ALA A 190 -34.71 -7.40 2.73
C ALA A 190 -35.98 -7.90 3.45
N TRP A 191 -36.24 -9.21 3.40
CA TRP A 191 -37.36 -9.87 4.07
C TRP A 191 -37.27 -9.89 5.61
N ILE A 192 -36.07 -9.79 6.19
CA ILE A 192 -35.88 -9.68 7.66
C ILE A 192 -36.11 -8.24 8.12
N GLY A 193 -35.72 -7.26 7.30
CA GLY A 193 -35.99 -5.85 7.57
C GLY A 193 -37.49 -5.53 7.61
N SER A 194 -38.29 -6.14 6.72
CA SER A 194 -39.76 -6.03 6.77
C SER A 194 -40.38 -6.72 7.98
N LEU A 195 -39.74 -7.75 8.56
CA LEU A 195 -40.28 -8.52 9.69
C LEU A 195 -39.98 -7.89 11.07
N LEU A 196 -39.07 -6.92 11.12
CA LEU A 196 -38.69 -6.19 12.34
C LEU A 196 -39.30 -4.79 12.43
N LEU A 197 -39.99 -4.33 11.37
CA LEU A 197 -40.60 -3.00 11.27
C LEU A 197 -42.14 -3.03 11.25
N ASP A 198 -42.75 -4.22 11.36
CA ASP A 198 -44.17 -4.46 11.62
C ASP A 198 -44.38 -4.93 13.07
#